data_AF-A0A1M4TYH6-F1
#
_entry.id   AF-A0A1M4TYH6-F1
#
_cell.length_a   1.000
_cell.length_b   1.000
_cell.length_c   1.000
_cell.angle_alpha   90.00
_cell.angle_beta   90.00
_cell.angle_gamma   90.00
#
_symmetry.space_group_name_H-M   'P 1'
#
loop_
_entity.id
_entity.type
_entity.pdbx_description
1 polymer ?
#
loop_
_entity_poly.entity_id
_entity_poly.type
_entity_poly.pdbx_seq_one_letter_code
_entity_poly.pdbx_strand_id
1 'polypeptide(L)'
;MSKLIKNISIIINLLILGVSIIWLKKTNFDYEPITICLGQVLALVILLFGDKIYNKFRLKNISNSKVKIDTHKEDDAEYSISNIKDNSEINIRKK
;
A
#
# COMPACT_ATOMS: atom_id res chain seq x y z
N MET A 1 1.32 5.25 7.00
CA MET A 1 0.85 6.18 8.06
C MET A 1 1.30 5.64 9.42
N SER A 2 1.60 6.48 10.42
CA SER A 2 1.88 5.97 11.78
C SER A 2 0.66 5.21 12.30
N LYS A 3 0.87 4.05 12.93
CA LYS A 3 -0.21 3.18 13.47
C LYS A 3 -1.13 3.95 14.42
N LEU A 4 -0.57 4.86 15.21
CA LEU A 4 -1.31 5.74 16.12
C LEU A 4 -2.29 6.64 15.37
N ILE A 5 -1.82 7.33 14.32
CA ILE A 5 -2.66 8.24 13.54
C ILE A 5 -3.79 7.48 12.86
N LYS A 6 -3.49 6.31 12.28
CA LYS A 6 -4.48 5.44 11.67
C LYS A 6 -5.58 5.02 12.66
N ASN A 7 -5.19 4.61 13.87
CA ASN A 7 -6.15 4.21 14.90
C ASN A 7 -7.03 5.39 15.36
N ILE A 8 -6.44 6.57 15.57
CA ILE A 8 -7.17 7.79 15.92
C ILE A 8 -8.18 8.14 14.82
N SER A 9 -7.76 8.08 13.54
CA SER A 9 -8.65 8.34 12.41
C SER A 9 -9.84 7.36 12.34
N ILE A 10 -9.61 6.07 12.67
CA ILE A 10 -10.68 5.06 12.72
C ILE A 10 -11.69 5.39 13.85
N ILE A 11 -11.20 5.76 15.03
CA ILE A 11 -12.07 6.12 16.17
C ILE A 11 -12.94 7.33 15.83
N ILE A 12 -12.34 8.37 15.22
CA ILE A 12 -13.08 9.57 14.81
C ILE A 12 -14.14 9.23 13.75
N ASN A 13 -13.79 8.41 12.75
CA ASN A 13 -14.76 7.95 11.73
C ASN A 13 -15.95 7.23 12.37
N LEU A 14 -15.70 6.35 13.35
CA LEU A 14 -16.76 5.64 14.06
C LEU A 14 -17.67 6.58 14.87
N LEU A 15 -17.11 7.61 15.49
CA LEU A 15 -17.90 8.63 16.20
C LEU A 15 -18.80 9.41 15.25
N ILE A 16 -18.27 9.87 14.11
CA ILE A 16 -19.05 10.58 13.09
C ILE A 16 -20.14 9.68 12.52
N LEU A 17 -19.83 8.41 12.24
CA LEU A 17 -20.81 7.43 11.78
C LEU A 17 -21.95 7.26 12.81
N GLY A 18 -21.61 7.15 14.10
CA GLY A 18 -22.60 7.03 15.18
C GLY A 18 -23.54 8.24 15.24
N VAL A 19 -22.99 9.46 15.18
CA VAL A 19 -23.77 10.71 15.12
C VAL A 19 -24.66 10.73 13.88
N SER A 20 -24.13 10.33 12.72
CA SER A 20 -24.87 10.28 11.45
C SER A 20 -26.04 9.29 11.50
N ILE A 21 -25.89 8.13 12.14
CA ILE A 21 -26.97 7.14 12.32
C ILE A 21 -28.06 7.69 13.24
N ILE A 22 -27.68 8.35 14.34
CA ILE A 22 -28.65 9.00 15.24
C ILE A 22 -29.40 10.09 14.49
N TRP A 23 -28.69 10.88 13.68
CA TRP A 23 -29.28 11.94 12.87
C TRP A 23 -30.26 11.37 11.83
N LEU A 24 -29.86 10.33 11.09
CA LEU A 24 -30.69 9.61 10.12
C LEU A 24 -32.03 9.16 10.70
N LYS A 25 -32.00 8.58 11.92
CA LYS A 25 -33.20 8.13 12.61
C LYS A 25 -34.11 9.29 13.03
N LYS A 26 -33.52 10.44 13.37
CA LYS A 26 -34.27 11.63 13.82
C LYS A 26 -34.91 12.38 12.65
N THR A 27 -34.33 12.30 11.46
CA THR A 27 -34.81 13.01 10.26
C THR A 27 -35.62 12.14 9.30
N ASN A 28 -36.05 10.94 9.69
CA ASN A 28 -36.79 10.02 8.82
C ASN A 28 -36.06 9.72 7.48
N PHE A 29 -34.76 9.42 7.55
CA PHE A 29 -33.96 9.03 6.38
C PHE A 29 -33.72 10.14 5.34
N ASP A 30 -33.46 11.36 5.79
CA ASP A 30 -32.99 12.43 4.90
C ASP A 30 -31.69 12.07 4.17
N TYR A 31 -31.53 12.66 2.97
CA TYR A 31 -30.39 12.38 2.09
C TYR A 31 -29.04 12.82 2.69
N GLU A 32 -29.00 13.91 3.46
CA GLU A 32 -27.78 14.42 4.09
C GLU A 32 -27.11 13.39 5.03
N PRO A 33 -27.76 12.88 6.08
CA PRO A 33 -27.16 11.86 6.94
C PRO A 33 -26.84 10.55 6.22
N ILE A 34 -27.56 10.19 5.15
CA ILE A 34 -27.23 9.03 4.32
C ILE A 34 -25.88 9.23 3.62
N THR A 35 -25.66 10.39 2.99
CA THR A 35 -24.40 10.66 2.29
C THR A 35 -23.20 10.69 3.26
N ILE A 36 -23.39 11.22 4.46
CA ILE A 36 -22.37 11.21 5.50
C ILE A 36 -22.05 9.76 5.91
N CYS A 37 -23.07 8.94 6.17
CA CYS A 37 -22.86 7.52 6.48
C CYS A 37 -22.07 6.79 5.39
N LEU A 38 -22.46 6.96 4.12
CA LEU A 38 -21.76 6.37 2.97
C LEU A 38 -20.30 6.85 2.89
N GLY A 39 -20.05 8.14 3.11
CA GLY A 39 -18.71 8.71 3.14
C GLY A 39 -17.83 8.12 4.24
N GLN A 40 -18.36 7.98 5.46
CA GLN A 40 -17.62 7.36 6.57
C GLN A 40 -17.34 5.87 6.32
N VAL A 41 -18.28 5.14 5.72
CA VAL A 41 -18.05 3.73 5.32
C VAL A 41 -16.92 3.63 4.30
N LEU A 42 -16.91 4.50 3.28
CA LEU A 42 -15.85 4.53 2.27
C LEU A 42 -14.49 4.89 2.89
N ALA A 43 -14.47 5.88 3.79
CA ALA A 43 -13.27 6.28 4.51
C ALA A 43 -12.71 5.14 5.38
N LEU A 44 -13.56 4.36 6.06
CA LEU A 44 -13.14 3.18 6.81
C LEU A 44 -12.53 2.10 5.90
N VAL A 45 -13.11 1.86 4.72
CA VAL A 45 -12.53 0.92 3.74
C VAL A 45 -11.14 1.37 3.30
N ILE A 46 -10.96 2.65 3.00
CA ILE A 46 -9.66 3.22 2.61
C ILE A 46 -8.65 3.14 3.76
N LEU A 47 -9.06 3.46 4.99
CA LEU A 47 -8.17 3.37 6.15
C LEU A 47 -7.73 1.92 6.39
N LEU A 48 -8.65 0.96 6.37
CA LEU A 48 -8.33 -0.45 6.67
C LEU A 48 -7.55 -1.13 5.55
N PHE A 49 -7.93 -0.90 4.29
CA PHE A 49 -7.41 -1.63 3.14
C PHE A 49 -6.48 -0.80 2.25
N GLY A 50 -6.35 0.50 2.47
CA GLY A 50 -5.52 1.39 1.65
C GLY A 50 -4.06 0.94 1.58
N ASP A 51 -3.48 0.46 2.69
CA ASP A 51 -2.12 -0.07 2.70
C ASP A 51 -1.99 -1.37 1.87
N LYS A 52 -3.02 -2.23 1.89
CA LYS A 52 -3.06 -3.47 1.08
C LYS A 52 -3.25 -3.16 -0.40
N ILE A 53 -4.12 -2.21 -0.73
CA ILE A 53 -4.36 -1.72 -2.09
C ILE A 53 -3.06 -1.11 -2.61
N TYR A 54 -2.46 -0.19 -1.86
CA TYR A 54 -1.19 0.45 -2.21
C TYR A 54 -0.09 -0.59 -2.44
N ASN A 55 0.08 -1.58 -1.55
CA ASN A 55 1.09 -2.62 -1.73
C ASN A 55 0.80 -3.57 -2.90
N LYS A 56 -0.48 -3.86 -3.20
CA LYS A 56 -0.89 -4.66 -4.36
C LYS A 56 -0.65 -3.93 -5.69
N PHE A 57 -0.80 -2.61 -5.71
CA PHE A 57 -0.46 -1.77 -6.87
C PHE A 57 1.03 -1.44 -6.95
N ARG A 58 1.76 -1.43 -5.83
CA ARG A 58 3.19 -1.10 -5.75
C ARG A 58 4.12 -2.24 -6.19
N LEU A 59 3.61 -3.44 -6.45
CA LEU A 59 4.41 -4.60 -6.87
C LEU A 59 4.02 -5.11 -8.25
N LYS A 60 4.61 -4.50 -9.29
CA LYS A 60 4.90 -5.23 -10.53
C LYS A 60 6.09 -4.70 -11.35
N ASN A 61 7.07 -4.02 -10.74
CA ASN A 61 8.24 -3.52 -11.49
C ASN A 61 9.58 -4.18 -11.19
N ILE A 62 9.68 -5.20 -10.34
CA ILE A 62 10.93 -5.98 -10.23
C ILE A 62 10.61 -7.47 -9.95
N SER A 63 10.36 -8.20 -11.04
CA SER A 63 10.49 -9.66 -11.11
C SER A 63 11.00 -9.97 -12.51
N ASN A 64 12.10 -10.71 -12.63
CA ASN A 64 12.92 -10.96 -13.83
C ASN A 64 13.98 -9.90 -14.17
N SER A 65 14.80 -9.48 -13.20
CA SER A 65 16.01 -8.72 -13.51
C SER A 65 17.09 -9.66 -14.05
N LYS A 66 17.29 -9.67 -15.37
CA LYS A 66 18.53 -10.19 -15.98
C LYS A 66 19.61 -9.13 -15.79
N VAL A 67 20.47 -9.32 -14.79
CA VAL A 67 21.61 -8.44 -14.56
C VAL A 67 22.76 -8.93 -15.43
N LYS A 68 23.04 -8.21 -16.52
CA LYS A 68 24.21 -8.47 -17.38
C LYS A 68 25.29 -7.45 -17.01
N ILE A 69 26.39 -7.93 -16.46
CA ILE A 69 27.55 -7.10 -16.14
C ILE A 69 28.65 -7.48 -17.13
N ASP A 70 28.93 -6.58 -18.08
CA ASP A 70 30.07 -6.68 -19.00
C ASP A 70 31.22 -5.88 -18.40
N THR A 71 32.39 -6.51 -18.21
CA THR A 71 33.52 -5.94 -17.45
C THR A 71 34.81 -6.10 -18.26
N HIS A 72 35.68 -5.09 -18.29
CA HIS A 72 36.98 -5.20 -18.95
C HIS A 72 38.04 -5.80 -18.02
N LYS A 73 39.06 -6.46 -18.58
CA LYS A 73 40.14 -7.13 -17.83
C LYS A 73 40.96 -6.22 -16.90
N GLU A 74 40.93 -4.91 -17.13
CA GLU A 74 41.66 -3.91 -16.35
C GLU A 74 40.82 -3.32 -15.21
N ASP A 75 39.54 -3.69 -15.08
CA ASP A 75 38.67 -3.19 -14.02
C ASP A 75 38.82 -4.02 -12.73
N ASP A 76 39.34 -3.38 -11.66
CA ASP A 76 39.34 -3.91 -10.29
C ASP A 76 37.94 -3.83 -9.66
N ALA A 77 37.00 -4.58 -10.22
CA ALA A 77 35.63 -4.61 -9.74
C ALA A 77 35.39 -5.81 -8.82
N GLU A 78 35.13 -5.51 -7.54
CA GLU A 78 34.68 -6.48 -6.54
C GLU A 78 33.14 -6.61 -6.61
N TYR A 79 32.65 -7.78 -6.99
CA TYR A 79 31.21 -8.05 -7.10
C TYR A 79 30.71 -8.73 -5.84
N SER A 80 30.01 -7.99 -4.99
CA SER A 80 29.23 -8.56 -3.89
C SER A 80 27.79 -8.76 -4.34
N ILE A 81 27.41 -10.01 -4.57
CA ILE A 81 26.03 -10.38 -4.89
C ILE A 81 25.42 -11.02 -3.66
N SER A 82 24.41 -10.35 -3.08
CA SER A 82 23.63 -10.86 -1.95
C SER A 82 22.14 -10.80 -2.24
N ASN A 83 21.35 -11.66 -1.57
CA ASN A 83 19.89 -11.76 -1.71
C ASN A 83 19.38 -12.18 -3.10
N ILE A 84 19.99 -13.20 -3.69
CA ILE A 84 19.46 -13.86 -4.89
C ILE A 84 18.23 -14.69 -4.51
N LYS A 85 17.08 -14.45 -5.16
CA LYS A 85 15.88 -15.29 -5.00
C LYS A 85 15.99 -16.55 -5.85
N ASP A 86 15.40 -17.66 -5.37
CA ASP A 86 15.32 -18.92 -6.11
C ASP A 86 14.79 -18.68 -7.55
N ASN A 87 15.42 -19.30 -8.55
CA ASN A 87 15.28 -19.07 -10.01
C ASN A 87 15.91 -17.80 -10.62
N SER A 88 16.86 -17.12 -9.97
CA SER A 88 17.60 -16.02 -10.62
C SER A 88 18.89 -16.53 -11.26
N GLU A 89 19.13 -16.20 -12.53
CA GLU A 89 20.38 -16.52 -13.24
C GLU A 89 21.30 -15.30 -13.30
N ILE A 90 22.57 -15.49 -12.93
CA ILE A 90 23.61 -14.46 -13.03
C ILE A 90 24.68 -14.97 -13.99
N ASN A 91 24.91 -14.24 -15.08
CA ASN A 91 25.89 -14.60 -16.09
C ASN A 91 26.93 -13.48 -16.20
N ILE A 92 28.10 -13.69 -15.61
CA ILE A 92 29.23 -12.76 -15.62
C ILE A 92 30.17 -13.19 -16.74
N ARG A 93 30.37 -12.33 -17.76
CA ARG A 93 31.34 -12.56 -18.83
C ARG A 93 32.46 -11.53 -18.74
N LYS A 94 33.69 -12.00 -18.51
CA LYS A 94 34.92 -11.21 -18.66
C LYS A 94 35.47 -11.39 -20.08
N LYS A 95 35.78 -10.29 -20.78
CA LYS A 95 36.44 -10.30 -22.10
C LYS A 95 37.86 -9.78 -22.01
#